data_AF-A0A177N7T5-F1
#
_entry.id   AF-A0A177N7T5-F1
#
_cell.length_a   1.000
_cell.length_b   1.000
_cell.length_c   1.000
_cell.angle_alpha   90.00
_cell.angle_beta   90.00
_cell.angle_gamma   90.00
#
_symmetry.space_group_name_H-M   'P 1'
#
loop_
_entity.id
_entity.type
_entity.pdbx_description
1 polymer ?
#
loop_
_entity_poly.entity_id
_entity_poly.type
_entity_poly.pdbx_seq_one_letter_code
_entity_poly.pdbx_strand_id
1 'polypeptide(L)'
;MPSKTLPQQNGNSCAAHCTVIAIAELSNNQLCLDQTFAEKTVWPAIQFVSTGGLAPGIDQLAAAKNSDPRKIITETDKISNKTVKAELVCDDSQKTGALVYVTDLATKQGLGALFNLIKGGGTSTSLTLTDGVFYNASYLMFNGAKAATGTFTGMHNILVTREGGKDYYYNPNENKPGWNLTSDWKVLDNQNGGNHSYVFTGVCVEMKK
;
A
#
# COMPACT_ATOMS: atom_id res chain seq x y z
N MET A 1 4.49 13.09 15.59
CA MET A 1 4.29 11.67 15.21
C MET A 1 2.83 11.53 14.85
N PRO A 2 2.52 10.84 13.75
CA PRO A 2 1.13 10.47 13.42
C PRO A 2 0.46 9.77 14.61
N SER A 3 -0.85 9.99 14.76
CA SER A 3 -1.62 9.65 15.95
C SER A 3 -2.82 8.74 15.69
N LYS A 4 -3.34 8.69 14.46
CA LYS A 4 -4.52 7.92 14.08
C LYS A 4 -4.13 6.48 13.83
N THR A 5 -4.91 5.56 14.40
CA THR A 5 -4.74 4.12 14.27
C THR A 5 -6.10 3.44 14.16
N LEU A 6 -6.14 2.27 13.53
CA LEU A 6 -7.29 1.38 13.53
C LEU A 6 -6.91 0.03 14.15
N PRO A 7 -7.87 -0.81 14.57
CA PRO A 7 -7.59 -2.21 14.88
C PRO A 7 -6.99 -2.95 13.67
N GLN A 8 -6.46 -4.15 13.92
CA GLN A 8 -5.97 -5.04 12.87
C GLN A 8 -7.02 -5.22 11.77
N GLN A 9 -6.57 -5.14 10.52
CA GLN A 9 -7.43 -5.37 9.37
C GLN A 9 -8.02 -6.79 9.35
N ASN A 10 -9.16 -6.94 8.69
CA ASN A 10 -9.64 -8.24 8.24
C ASN A 10 -9.29 -8.49 6.77
N GLY A 11 -8.68 -9.65 6.48
CA GLY A 11 -8.33 -10.09 5.12
C GLY A 11 -7.36 -9.14 4.41
N ASN A 12 -7.72 -8.71 3.20
CA ASN A 12 -6.85 -7.92 2.31
C ASN A 12 -7.12 -6.40 2.34
N SER A 13 -7.83 -5.89 3.36
CA SER A 13 -8.33 -4.50 3.40
C SER A 13 -7.28 -3.42 3.74
N CYS A 14 -5.99 -3.75 3.70
CA CYS A 14 -4.88 -2.94 4.20
C CYS A 14 -4.81 -1.59 3.54
N ALA A 15 -4.97 -1.56 2.21
CA ALA A 15 -5.01 -0.32 1.45
C ALA A 15 -6.13 0.60 1.92
N ALA A 16 -7.30 0.06 2.28
CA ALA A 16 -8.41 0.87 2.78
C ALA A 16 -8.10 1.47 4.15
N HIS A 17 -7.55 0.67 5.07
CA HIS A 17 -7.10 1.15 6.38
C HIS A 17 -6.07 2.27 6.25
N CYS A 18 -5.05 2.07 5.41
CA CYS A 18 -4.02 3.07 5.12
C CYS A 18 -4.62 4.37 4.58
N THR A 19 -5.56 4.30 3.63
CA THR A 19 -6.23 5.48 3.07
C THR A 19 -7.05 6.22 4.12
N VAL A 20 -7.84 5.50 4.92
CA VAL A 20 -8.70 6.07 5.95
C VAL A 20 -7.88 6.81 7.02
N ILE A 21 -6.77 6.20 7.48
CA ILE A 21 -5.85 6.82 8.43
C ILE A 21 -5.21 8.07 7.84
N ALA A 22 -4.68 8.00 6.61
CA ALA A 22 -4.05 9.15 5.96
C ALA A 22 -5.00 10.35 5.82
N ILE A 23 -6.26 10.11 5.42
CA ILE A 23 -7.28 11.16 5.34
C ILE A 23 -7.57 11.74 6.73
N ALA A 24 -7.72 10.90 7.75
CA ALA A 24 -7.99 11.35 9.12
C ALA A 24 -6.85 12.21 9.68
N GLU A 25 -5.59 11.90 9.36
CA GLU A 25 -4.43 12.70 9.74
C GLU A 25 -4.41 14.06 9.01
N LEU A 26 -4.55 14.05 7.68
CA LEU A 26 -4.39 15.26 6.84
C LEU A 26 -5.54 16.26 6.98
N SER A 27 -6.76 15.75 7.15
CA SER A 27 -7.94 16.61 7.25
C SER A 27 -8.28 17.01 8.69
N ASN A 28 -7.67 16.36 9.70
CA ASN A 28 -8.09 16.39 11.09
C ASN A 28 -9.60 16.15 11.27
N ASN A 29 -10.21 15.46 10.31
CA ASN A 29 -11.64 15.21 10.24
C ASN A 29 -11.93 13.81 10.79
N GLN A 30 -12.77 13.74 11.81
CA GLN A 30 -13.30 12.49 12.35
C GLN A 30 -14.66 12.15 11.73
N LEU A 31 -14.84 12.39 10.43
CA LEU A 31 -15.80 11.60 9.64
C LEU A 31 -15.65 10.12 10.05
N CYS A 32 -16.70 9.31 9.98
CA CYS A 32 -16.74 7.90 10.42
C CYS A 32 -15.69 7.00 9.72
N LEU A 33 -14.42 7.31 9.90
CA LEU A 33 -13.20 6.79 9.30
C LEU A 33 -12.69 5.73 10.27
N ASP A 34 -13.56 4.77 10.55
CA ASP A 34 -13.32 3.65 11.44
C ASP A 34 -13.04 2.37 10.65
N GLN A 35 -12.80 1.28 11.38
CA GLN A 35 -12.56 -0.04 10.77
C GLN A 35 -13.73 -0.49 9.88
N THR A 36 -14.97 -0.24 10.30
CA THR A 36 -16.14 -0.69 9.55
C THR A 36 -16.23 0.04 8.21
N PHE A 37 -15.99 1.35 8.21
CA PHE A 37 -15.95 2.14 6.98
C PHE A 37 -14.80 1.73 6.07
N ALA A 38 -13.61 1.52 6.62
CA ALA A 38 -12.48 1.01 5.86
C ALA A 38 -12.81 -0.33 5.17
N GLU A 39 -13.39 -1.29 5.90
CA GLU A 39 -13.59 -2.65 5.41
C GLU A 39 -14.86 -2.85 4.57
N LYS A 40 -15.94 -2.10 4.85
CA LYS A 40 -17.24 -2.28 4.18
C LYS A 40 -17.52 -1.24 3.11
N THR A 41 -16.84 -0.10 3.13
CA THR A 41 -17.07 0.98 2.15
C THR A 41 -15.85 1.17 1.26
N VAL A 42 -14.70 1.49 1.85
CA VAL A 42 -13.52 1.85 1.06
C VAL A 42 -12.92 0.61 0.39
N TRP A 43 -12.78 -0.49 1.12
CA TRP A 43 -12.14 -1.70 0.61
C TRP A 43 -12.81 -2.27 -0.65
N PRO A 44 -14.14 -2.50 -0.70
CA PRO A 44 -14.79 -2.97 -1.92
C PRO A 44 -14.65 -1.99 -3.10
N ALA A 45 -14.62 -0.68 -2.83
CA ALA A 45 -14.54 0.35 -3.87
C ALA A 45 -13.17 0.40 -4.57
N ILE A 46 -12.09 0.03 -3.86
CA ILE A 46 -10.73 0.12 -4.38
C ILE A 46 -10.19 -1.18 -4.97
N GLN A 47 -10.95 -2.28 -5.00
CA GLN A 47 -10.48 -3.55 -5.55
C GLN A 47 -10.27 -3.51 -7.07
N PHE A 48 -9.34 -4.33 -7.58
CA PHE A 48 -9.34 -4.70 -8.99
C PHE A 48 -10.70 -5.33 -9.37
N VAL A 49 -11.16 -5.05 -10.58
CA VAL A 49 -12.41 -5.60 -11.11
C VAL A 49 -12.08 -6.50 -12.28
N SER A 50 -12.75 -7.65 -12.34
CA SER A 50 -12.60 -8.59 -13.44
C SER A 50 -12.96 -7.93 -14.77
N THR A 51 -12.14 -8.22 -15.76
CA THR A 51 -12.27 -7.79 -17.16
C THR A 51 -12.96 -8.85 -18.02
N GLY A 52 -13.39 -9.98 -17.44
CA GLY A 52 -14.04 -11.06 -18.17
C GLY A 52 -13.11 -11.81 -19.13
N GLY A 53 -11.82 -11.95 -18.78
CA GLY A 53 -10.81 -12.66 -19.55
C GLY A 53 -9.98 -11.79 -20.49
N LEU A 54 -10.30 -10.50 -20.64
CA LEU A 54 -9.56 -9.58 -21.51
C LEU A 54 -8.14 -9.30 -20.98
N ALA A 55 -7.94 -9.35 -19.67
CA ALA A 55 -6.66 -9.22 -19.01
C ALA A 55 -6.51 -10.25 -17.87
N PRO A 56 -6.06 -11.48 -18.15
CA PRO A 56 -6.03 -12.57 -17.17
C PRO A 56 -5.29 -12.24 -15.86
N GLY A 57 -4.23 -11.42 -15.92
CA GLY A 57 -3.53 -10.96 -14.72
C GLY A 57 -4.37 -10.03 -13.83
N ILE A 58 -5.20 -9.15 -14.42
CA ILE A 58 -6.14 -8.32 -13.66
C ILE A 58 -7.21 -9.19 -13.02
N ASP A 59 -7.70 -10.20 -13.74
CA ASP A 59 -8.74 -11.10 -13.25
C ASP A 59 -8.24 -11.95 -12.07
N GLN A 60 -6.98 -12.39 -12.09
CA GLN A 60 -6.34 -13.06 -10.95
C GLN A 60 -6.27 -12.15 -9.72
N LEU A 61 -5.88 -10.89 -9.91
CA LEU A 61 -5.81 -9.90 -8.82
C LEU A 61 -7.20 -9.59 -8.25
N ALA A 62 -8.21 -9.48 -9.11
CA ALA A 62 -9.60 -9.28 -8.72
C ALA A 62 -10.14 -10.50 -7.95
N ALA A 63 -9.87 -11.72 -8.43
CA ALA A 63 -10.26 -12.95 -7.74
C ALA A 63 -9.59 -13.09 -6.36
N ALA A 64 -8.33 -12.70 -6.25
CA ALA A 64 -7.60 -12.62 -4.98
C ALA A 64 -7.99 -11.41 -4.11
N LYS A 65 -8.93 -10.57 -4.56
CA LYS A 65 -9.36 -9.33 -3.89
C LYS A 65 -8.15 -8.47 -3.51
N ASN A 66 -7.36 -8.05 -4.50
CA ASN A 66 -6.30 -7.06 -4.29
C ASN A 66 -6.82 -5.64 -4.57
N SER A 67 -6.27 -4.65 -3.87
CA SER A 67 -6.51 -3.23 -4.18
C SER A 67 -5.83 -2.79 -5.47
N ASP A 68 -6.53 -1.94 -6.23
CA ASP A 68 -6.05 -1.18 -7.37
C ASP A 68 -5.67 0.25 -6.92
N PRO A 69 -4.37 0.60 -6.86
CA PRO A 69 -3.91 1.92 -6.43
C PRO A 69 -4.53 3.09 -7.20
N ARG A 70 -4.93 2.88 -8.45
CA ARG A 70 -5.56 3.93 -9.27
C ARG A 70 -6.93 4.33 -8.72
N LYS A 71 -7.66 3.39 -8.13
CA LYS A 71 -8.98 3.64 -7.52
C LYS A 71 -8.88 4.33 -6.15
N ILE A 72 -7.77 4.14 -5.45
CA ILE A 72 -7.52 4.81 -4.17
C ILE A 72 -7.51 6.33 -4.34
N ILE A 73 -7.01 6.84 -5.46
CA ILE A 73 -7.06 8.29 -5.77
C ILE A 73 -8.50 8.79 -5.76
N THR A 74 -9.36 8.15 -6.56
CA THR A 74 -10.78 8.54 -6.69
C THR A 74 -11.52 8.43 -5.37
N GLU A 75 -11.28 7.39 -4.58
CA GLU A 75 -11.91 7.24 -3.27
C GLU A 75 -11.39 8.27 -2.25
N THR A 76 -10.10 8.63 -2.31
CA THR A 76 -9.55 9.69 -1.45
C THR A 76 -10.22 11.03 -1.71
N ASP A 77 -10.42 11.40 -2.98
CA ASP A 77 -11.12 12.64 -3.35
C ASP A 77 -12.57 12.65 -2.84
N LYS A 78 -13.29 11.53 -2.97
CA LYS A 78 -14.69 11.41 -2.51
C LYS A 78 -14.79 11.53 -0.99
N ILE A 79 -13.99 10.76 -0.25
CA ILE A 79 -14.05 10.66 1.21
C ILE A 79 -13.62 11.99 1.85
N SER A 80 -12.53 12.60 1.34
CA SER A 80 -12.01 13.85 1.87
C SER A 80 -12.77 15.09 1.40
N ASN A 81 -13.78 14.93 0.53
CA ASN A 81 -14.43 16.03 -0.18
C ASN A 81 -13.41 16.97 -0.84
N LYS A 82 -12.41 16.38 -1.52
CA LYS A 82 -11.30 17.05 -2.22
C LYS A 82 -10.40 17.92 -1.33
N THR A 83 -10.44 17.75 -0.01
CA THR A 83 -9.53 18.45 0.92
C THR A 83 -8.17 17.77 1.03
N VAL A 84 -8.07 16.52 0.60
CA VAL A 84 -6.81 15.77 0.45
C VAL A 84 -6.62 15.49 -1.03
N LYS A 85 -5.45 15.85 -1.56
CA LYS A 85 -5.02 15.52 -2.92
C LYS A 85 -4.30 14.18 -2.89
N ALA A 86 -4.67 13.29 -3.81
CA ALA A 86 -4.02 12.00 -3.99
C ALA A 86 -3.43 11.86 -5.40
N GLU A 87 -2.24 11.28 -5.51
CA GLU A 87 -1.61 10.96 -6.79
C GLU A 87 -0.89 9.61 -6.76
N LEU A 88 -0.95 8.88 -7.88
CA LEU A 88 -0.22 7.62 -8.03
C LEU A 88 1.21 7.92 -8.44
N VAL A 89 2.16 7.48 -7.62
CA VAL A 89 3.59 7.61 -7.85
C VAL A 89 4.20 6.24 -8.09
N CYS A 90 5.08 6.16 -9.09
CA CYS A 90 5.76 4.94 -9.49
C CYS A 90 7.28 5.16 -9.58
N ASP A 91 8.05 4.34 -8.87
CA ASP A 91 9.51 4.33 -8.86
C ASP A 91 10.03 3.03 -9.50
N ASP A 92 10.51 3.13 -10.75
CA ASP A 92 10.99 1.98 -11.50
C ASP A 92 12.26 1.35 -10.91
N SER A 93 13.07 2.13 -10.19
CA SER A 93 14.28 1.63 -9.55
C SER A 93 13.91 0.70 -8.39
N GLN A 94 12.94 1.11 -7.57
CA GLN A 94 12.42 0.31 -6.46
C GLN A 94 11.66 -0.90 -6.96
N LYS A 95 10.87 -0.76 -8.03
CA LYS A 95 10.25 -1.90 -8.73
C LYS A 95 11.28 -2.96 -9.12
N THR A 96 12.35 -2.53 -9.76
CA THR A 96 13.42 -3.44 -10.20
C THR A 96 14.08 -4.14 -9.01
N GLY A 97 14.38 -3.39 -7.94
CA GLY A 97 14.94 -3.92 -6.70
C GLY A 97 14.02 -4.94 -6.01
N ALA A 98 12.73 -4.65 -5.89
CA ALA A 98 11.76 -5.55 -5.29
C ALA A 98 11.64 -6.88 -6.04
N LEU A 99 11.64 -6.84 -7.39
CA LEU A 99 11.57 -8.03 -8.24
C LEU A 99 12.83 -8.91 -8.21
N VAL A 100 13.94 -8.47 -7.59
CA VAL A 100 15.12 -9.33 -7.35
C VAL A 100 14.79 -10.43 -6.34
N TYR A 101 13.91 -10.17 -5.38
CA TYR A 101 13.54 -11.13 -4.33
C TYR A 101 12.56 -12.21 -4.82
N VAL A 102 11.97 -12.04 -6.00
CA VAL A 102 11.06 -13.01 -6.61
C VAL A 102 11.85 -13.87 -7.60
N THR A 103 12.06 -15.14 -7.27
CA THR A 103 12.83 -16.09 -8.10
C THR A 103 12.01 -16.86 -9.10
N ASP A 104 10.73 -17.09 -8.80
CA ASP A 104 9.84 -17.72 -9.76
C ASP A 104 9.64 -16.80 -10.97
N LEU A 105 10.04 -17.27 -12.15
CA LEU A 105 10.09 -16.45 -13.35
C LEU A 105 8.69 -16.01 -13.79
N ALA A 106 7.70 -16.90 -13.70
CA ALA A 106 6.33 -16.60 -14.10
C ALA A 106 5.72 -15.50 -13.21
N THR A 107 5.86 -15.64 -11.88
CA THR A 107 5.40 -14.65 -10.90
C THR A 107 6.11 -13.32 -11.10
N LYS A 108 7.45 -13.34 -11.28
CA LYS A 108 8.24 -12.13 -11.51
C LYS A 108 7.78 -11.37 -12.76
N GLN A 109 7.57 -12.08 -13.87
CA GLN A 109 7.07 -11.49 -15.12
C GLN A 109 5.65 -10.93 -14.94
N GLY A 110 4.76 -11.66 -14.26
CA GLY A 110 3.40 -11.23 -13.97
C GLY A 110 3.36 -9.94 -13.14
N LEU A 111 4.15 -9.86 -12.07
CA LEU A 111 4.28 -8.66 -11.25
C LEU A 111 4.88 -7.48 -12.06
N GLY A 112 5.90 -7.73 -12.87
CA GLY A 112 6.48 -6.71 -13.76
C GLY A 112 5.46 -6.13 -14.75
N ALA A 113 4.65 -6.99 -15.37
CA ALA A 113 3.58 -6.57 -16.28
C ALA A 113 2.50 -5.76 -15.54
N LEU A 114 2.09 -6.21 -14.34
CA LEU A 114 1.14 -5.49 -13.49
C LEU A 114 1.63 -4.08 -13.15
N PHE A 115 2.88 -3.95 -12.71
CA PHE A 115 3.42 -2.65 -12.33
C PHE A 115 3.50 -1.70 -13.53
N ASN A 116 3.83 -2.20 -14.73
CA ASN A 116 3.81 -1.39 -15.95
C ASN A 116 2.39 -0.95 -16.33
N LEU A 117 1.38 -1.81 -16.11
CA LEU A 117 -0.02 -1.46 -16.31
C LEU A 117 -0.46 -0.35 -15.34
N ILE A 118 -0.12 -0.47 -14.05
CA ILE A 118 -0.46 0.53 -13.02
C ILE A 118 0.24 1.85 -13.34
N LYS A 119 1.52 1.81 -13.71
CA LYS A 119 2.36 2.96 -14.06
C LYS A 119 1.72 3.84 -15.15
N GLY A 120 0.98 3.26 -16.10
CA GLY A 120 0.26 4.02 -17.11
C GLY A 120 -0.74 5.05 -16.57
N GLY A 121 -1.14 4.95 -15.30
CA GLY A 121 -2.01 5.90 -14.61
C GLY A 121 -1.31 6.80 -13.58
N GLY A 122 0.03 6.83 -13.51
CA GLY A 122 0.77 7.55 -12.47
C GLY A 122 1.99 8.32 -12.96
N THR A 123 2.55 9.14 -12.07
CA THR A 123 3.80 9.88 -12.32
C THR A 123 5.00 9.01 -11.99
N SER A 124 5.97 8.95 -12.90
CA SER A 124 7.20 8.19 -12.68
C SER A 124 8.30 9.06 -12.08
N THR A 125 8.75 8.76 -10.87
CA THR A 125 9.81 9.52 -10.19
C THR A 125 10.52 8.66 -9.14
N SER A 126 11.73 9.07 -8.75
CA SER A 126 12.42 8.50 -7.59
C SER A 126 11.73 8.96 -6.31
N LEU A 127 11.26 8.02 -5.51
CA LEU A 127 10.43 8.34 -4.36
C LEU A 127 11.29 8.70 -3.13
N THR A 128 11.09 9.93 -2.66
CA THR A 128 11.65 10.46 -1.39
C THR A 128 10.48 10.95 -0.54
N LEU A 129 10.44 10.54 0.73
CA LEU A 129 9.38 10.97 1.64
C LEU A 129 9.49 12.46 1.94
N THR A 130 8.36 13.16 1.92
CA THR A 130 8.25 14.56 2.32
C THR A 130 7.54 14.68 3.66
N ASP A 131 7.99 15.60 4.52
CA ASP A 131 7.34 15.87 5.80
C ASP A 131 5.85 16.25 5.60
N GLY A 132 4.96 15.65 6.40
CA GLY A 132 3.53 15.91 6.34
C GLY A 132 2.80 15.27 5.14
N VAL A 133 3.46 14.39 4.40
CA VAL A 133 2.88 13.64 3.27
C VAL A 133 2.73 12.17 3.65
N PHE A 134 1.59 11.56 3.30
CA PHE A 134 1.28 10.17 3.58
C PHE A 134 1.31 9.34 2.31
N TYR A 135 1.88 8.14 2.39
CA TYR A 135 2.12 7.26 1.25
C TYR A 135 1.46 5.92 1.52
N ASN A 136 0.34 5.63 0.85
CA ASN A 136 -0.24 4.30 0.84
C ASN A 136 0.58 3.43 -0.13
N ALA A 137 1.60 2.78 0.41
CA ALA A 137 2.64 2.11 -0.37
C ALA A 137 2.35 0.62 -0.52
N SER A 138 2.52 0.11 -1.73
CA SER A 138 2.39 -1.31 -2.05
C SER A 138 3.73 -2.01 -1.82
N TYR A 139 3.68 -3.15 -1.14
CA TYR A 139 4.82 -4.01 -0.82
C TYR A 139 4.60 -5.41 -1.36
N LEU A 140 5.68 -6.07 -1.74
CA LEU A 140 5.74 -7.53 -1.82
C LEU A 140 5.89 -8.07 -0.41
N MET A 141 5.08 -9.06 -0.05
CA MET A 141 5.11 -9.76 1.23
C MET A 141 5.84 -11.09 1.09
N PHE A 142 6.67 -11.40 2.07
CA PHE A 142 7.46 -12.62 2.14
C PHE A 142 7.21 -13.36 3.46
N ASN A 143 7.27 -14.69 3.41
CA ASN A 143 7.30 -15.54 4.59
C ASN A 143 8.70 -15.54 5.20
N GLY A 144 8.77 -15.24 6.49
CA GLY A 144 9.99 -15.16 7.27
C GLY A 144 10.34 -13.72 7.66
N ALA A 145 11.15 -13.61 8.71
CA ALA A 145 11.59 -12.35 9.29
C ALA A 145 12.35 -11.43 8.33
N LYS A 146 12.93 -11.98 7.25
CA LYS A 146 13.69 -11.25 6.23
C LYS A 146 13.27 -11.69 4.84
N ALA A 147 13.24 -10.74 3.90
CA ALA A 147 12.88 -11.03 2.53
C ALA A 147 13.93 -11.96 1.90
N ALA A 148 13.49 -13.11 1.41
CA ALA A 148 14.35 -14.11 0.80
C ALA A 148 13.72 -14.69 -0.46
N THR A 149 14.58 -15.13 -1.37
CA THR A 149 14.17 -15.79 -2.61
C THR A 149 13.28 -17.00 -2.34
N GLY A 150 12.19 -17.13 -3.09
CA GLY A 150 11.26 -18.27 -2.97
C GLY A 150 10.29 -18.21 -1.79
N THR A 151 10.29 -17.11 -1.02
CA THR A 151 9.39 -16.94 0.13
C THR A 151 8.24 -15.97 -0.12
N PHE A 152 8.09 -15.47 -1.36
CA PHE A 152 7.04 -14.54 -1.74
C PHE A 152 5.65 -15.15 -1.52
N THR A 153 4.73 -14.38 -0.91
CA THR A 153 3.37 -14.84 -0.61
C THR A 153 2.26 -13.94 -1.15
N GLY A 154 2.55 -12.70 -1.51
CA GLY A 154 1.53 -11.81 -2.03
C GLY A 154 1.92 -10.34 -1.98
N MET A 155 0.93 -9.47 -2.19
CA MET A 155 1.10 -8.03 -2.04
C MET A 155 0.36 -7.53 -0.80
N HIS A 156 0.84 -6.42 -0.26
CA HIS A 156 0.27 -5.80 0.93
C HIS A 156 0.46 -4.29 0.89
N ASN A 157 -0.41 -3.54 1.54
CA ASN A 157 -0.29 -2.10 1.64
C ASN A 157 0.12 -1.69 3.06
N ILE A 158 1.12 -0.83 3.16
CA ILE A 158 1.63 -0.25 4.40
C ILE A 158 1.64 1.26 4.22
N LEU A 159 1.13 1.98 5.22
CA LEU A 159 1.12 3.42 5.19
C LEU A 159 2.46 3.93 5.70
N VAL A 160 3.09 4.84 4.96
CA VAL A 160 4.38 5.42 5.30
C VAL A 160 4.25 6.94 5.33
N THR A 161 4.98 7.61 6.20
CA THR A 161 5.05 9.08 6.22
C THR A 161 6.37 9.54 6.82
N ARG A 162 6.71 10.81 6.59
CA ARG A 162 7.80 11.49 7.28
C ARG A 162 7.21 12.62 8.12
N GLU A 163 7.68 12.76 9.36
CA GLU A 163 7.21 13.79 10.29
C GLU A 163 8.36 14.23 11.20
N GLY A 164 8.75 15.50 11.13
CA GLY A 164 9.87 16.05 11.90
C GLY A 164 11.20 15.41 11.50
N GLY A 165 11.40 15.18 10.20
CA GLY A 165 12.60 14.54 9.64
C GLY A 165 12.77 13.06 9.99
N LYS A 166 11.73 12.40 10.50
CA LYS A 166 11.75 10.98 10.88
C LYS A 166 10.73 10.20 10.08
N ASP A 167 11.09 8.98 9.69
CA ASP A 167 10.25 8.11 8.87
C ASP A 167 9.45 7.16 9.75
N TYR A 168 8.15 7.09 9.50
CA TYR A 168 7.24 6.21 10.21
C TYR A 168 6.49 5.32 9.23
N TYR A 169 6.15 4.12 9.69
CA TYR A 169 5.25 3.23 8.97
C TYR A 169 4.15 2.72 9.88
N TYR A 170 3.02 2.38 9.29
CA TYR A 170 1.87 1.74 9.91
C TYR A 170 1.48 0.52 9.08
N ASN A 171 1.65 -0.67 9.66
CA ASN A 171 1.27 -1.94 9.05
C ASN A 171 -0.09 -2.39 9.62
N PRO A 172 -1.19 -2.36 8.85
CA PRO A 172 -2.51 -2.75 9.33
C PRO A 172 -2.63 -4.22 9.73
N ASN A 173 -1.68 -5.07 9.32
CA ASN A 173 -1.72 -6.51 9.54
C ASN A 173 -1.12 -6.96 10.88
N GLU A 174 -0.50 -6.04 11.63
CA GLU A 174 -0.03 -6.33 12.98
C GLU A 174 -1.20 -6.64 13.92
N ASN A 175 -1.00 -7.46 14.95
CA ASN A 175 -2.04 -7.75 15.95
C ASN A 175 -2.47 -6.49 16.73
N LYS A 176 -1.56 -5.53 16.85
CA LYS A 176 -1.80 -4.20 17.43
C LYS A 176 -1.17 -3.16 16.51
N PRO A 177 -1.84 -2.80 15.40
CA PRO A 177 -1.29 -1.83 14.46
C PRO A 177 -1.03 -0.50 15.14
N GLY A 178 0.11 0.08 14.82
CA GLY A 178 0.53 1.37 15.34
C GLY A 178 1.62 1.96 14.47
N TRP A 179 1.89 3.24 14.68
CA TRP A 179 2.97 3.93 14.00
C TRP A 179 4.31 3.52 14.62
N ASN A 180 5.21 3.03 13.78
CA ASN A 180 6.54 2.62 14.17
C ASN A 180 7.58 3.48 13.46
N LEU A 181 8.61 3.90 14.18
CA LEU A 181 9.78 4.57 13.59
C LEU A 181 10.58 3.55 12.78
N THR A 182 11.11 3.96 11.62
CA THR A 182 12.00 3.13 10.82
C THR A 182 13.18 3.93 10.28
N SER A 183 14.32 3.27 10.10
CA SER A 183 15.48 3.80 9.37
C SER A 183 15.47 3.40 7.89
N ASP A 184 14.67 2.40 7.53
CA ASP A 184 14.47 1.94 6.16
C ASP A 184 13.02 1.55 5.97
N TRP A 185 12.22 2.47 5.43
CA TRP A 185 10.81 2.18 5.15
C TRP A 185 10.64 1.29 3.93
N LYS A 186 11.65 1.16 3.06
CA LYS A 186 11.54 0.40 1.80
C LYS A 186 11.66 -1.11 2.04
N VAL A 187 12.31 -1.52 3.11
CA VAL A 187 12.42 -2.92 3.53
C VAL A 187 12.07 -3.04 5.00
N LEU A 188 10.98 -3.76 5.30
CA LEU A 188 10.50 -3.94 6.67
C LEU A 188 10.64 -5.40 7.09
N ASP A 189 11.56 -5.65 8.00
CA ASP A 189 11.86 -6.97 8.57
C ASP A 189 11.08 -7.23 9.87
N ASN A 190 10.94 -8.49 10.27
CA ASN A 190 10.34 -8.93 11.53
C ASN A 190 8.89 -8.45 11.78
N GLN A 191 8.09 -8.32 10.72
CA GLN A 191 6.70 -7.89 10.83
C GLN A 191 5.76 -9.05 11.19
N ASN A 192 4.55 -8.73 11.64
CA ASN A 192 3.49 -9.64 12.03
C ASN A 192 3.97 -10.71 13.03
N GLY A 193 4.54 -10.24 14.14
CA GLY A 193 5.14 -11.11 15.16
C GLY A 193 6.42 -11.82 14.72
N GLY A 194 7.17 -11.25 13.77
CA GLY A 194 8.46 -11.78 13.30
C GLY A 194 8.36 -12.80 12.17
N ASN A 195 7.16 -13.09 11.67
CA ASN A 195 6.93 -14.14 10.67
C ASN A 195 6.93 -13.64 9.23
N HIS A 196 6.99 -12.33 9.02
CA HIS A 196 6.90 -11.75 7.69
C HIS A 196 7.88 -10.59 7.50
N SER A 197 8.13 -10.30 6.23
CA SER A 197 8.92 -9.17 5.78
C SER A 197 8.30 -8.60 4.51
N TYR A 198 8.60 -7.32 4.26
CA TYR A 198 8.00 -6.56 3.18
C TYR A 198 9.05 -5.77 2.41
N VAL A 199 8.94 -5.78 1.08
CA VAL A 199 9.79 -5.00 0.19
C VAL A 199 8.93 -4.08 -0.67
N PHE A 200 9.19 -2.78 -0.59
CA PHE A 200 8.43 -1.75 -1.30
C PHE A 200 8.55 -1.94 -2.81
N THR A 201 7.41 -1.94 -3.50
CA THR A 201 7.35 -2.27 -4.94
C THR A 201 7.69 -1.10 -5.85
N GLY A 202 7.91 0.10 -5.30
CA GLY A 202 7.97 1.32 -6.09
C GLY A 202 6.61 1.94 -6.38
N VAL A 203 5.49 1.32 -5.99
CA VAL A 203 4.14 1.85 -6.27
C VAL A 203 3.50 2.37 -4.99
N CYS A 204 3.08 3.63 -4.97
CA CYS A 204 2.29 4.17 -3.87
C CYS A 204 1.28 5.22 -4.33
N VAL A 205 0.26 5.46 -3.50
CA VAL A 205 -0.55 6.67 -3.59
C VAL A 205 -0.04 7.68 -2.58
N GLU A 206 0.51 8.78 -3.09
CA GLU A 206 0.91 9.95 -2.30
C GLU A 206 -0.34 10.77 -1.96
N MET A 207 -0.49 11.16 -0.70
CA MET A 207 -1.62 11.92 -0.16
C MET A 207 -1.12 13.13 0.62
N LYS A 208 -1.61 14.32 0.29
CA LYS A 208 -1.23 15.59 0.91
C LYS A 208 -2.40 16.57 0.93
N LYS A 209 -2.30 17.60 1.78
CA LYS A 209 -3.29 18.68 1.87
C LYS A 209 -3.06 19.74 0.79
#